data_AF-A0A9D6NX42-F1
#
_entry.id   AF-A0A9D6NX42-F1
#
_cell.length_a   1.000
_cell.length_b   1.000
_cell.length_c   1.000
_cell.angle_alpha   90.00
_cell.angle_beta   90.00
_cell.angle_gamma   90.00
#
_symmetry.space_group_name_H-M   'P 1'
#
loop_
_entity.id
_entity.type
_entity.pdbx_description
1 polymer ?
#
loop_
_entity_poly.entity_id
_entity_poly.type
_entity_poly.pdbx_seq_one_letter_code
_entity_poly.pdbx_strand_id
1 'polypeptide(L)'
;MGRFLLLSPGLRLTSAADLQPGRTVLTPSPRAARALGAPPHTLEDQARQTLSARGLGVAPPLLAQRQLEAALREVLEITDPAGTARAWAPTLRELLWTGVSAEALKKSHLSRAREQGVVLEAYQGRLQELGLVDQAAVLWEAVRLNPRRQALL
;
A
#
# COMPACT_ATOMS: atom_id res chain seq x y z
N MET A 1 11.68 -19.61 13.42
CA MET A 1 11.07 -18.27 13.59
C MET A 1 10.87 -17.69 12.18
N GLY A 2 9.72 -17.22 11.71
CA GLY A 2 8.43 -16.91 12.33
C GLY A 2 7.24 -17.48 11.56
N ARG A 3 6.11 -17.58 12.27
CA ARG A 3 4.79 -18.07 11.87
C ARG A 3 3.86 -16.88 11.72
N PHE A 4 3.01 -16.81 10.70
CA PHE A 4 1.66 -16.24 10.81
C PHE A 4 0.68 -16.89 9.82
N LEU A 5 -0.48 -17.28 10.36
CA LEU A 5 -1.74 -17.66 9.70
C LEU A 5 -2.84 -16.99 10.55
N LEU A 6 -3.83 -16.36 9.93
CA LEU A 6 -5.09 -16.04 10.59
C LEU A 6 -6.14 -17.05 10.11
N LEU A 7 -6.01 -18.28 10.62
CA LEU A 7 -7.06 -19.30 10.54
C LEU A 7 -7.99 -19.08 11.74
N SER A 8 -9.30 -19.16 11.51
CA SER A 8 -10.27 -19.31 12.61
C SER A 8 -9.79 -20.42 13.56
N PRO A 9 -9.99 -20.30 14.89
CA PRO A 9 -9.53 -21.31 15.83
C PRO A 9 -10.06 -22.69 15.44
N GLY A 10 -9.18 -23.63 15.12
CA GLY A 10 -9.52 -25.02 14.82
C GLY A 10 -9.38 -25.47 13.36
N LEU A 11 -9.22 -24.56 12.39
CA LEU A 11 -9.04 -24.97 11.00
C LEU A 11 -7.56 -25.17 10.69
N ARG A 12 -7.15 -26.39 10.29
CA ARG A 12 -5.84 -26.67 9.68
C ARG A 12 -6.06 -27.03 8.23
N LEU A 13 -5.65 -26.17 7.31
CA LEU A 13 -5.63 -26.49 5.89
C LEU A 13 -4.30 -27.19 5.60
N THR A 14 -4.37 -28.47 5.25
CA THR A 14 -3.21 -29.26 4.84
C THR A 14 -3.12 -29.37 3.32
N SER A 15 -4.22 -29.09 2.62
CA SER A 15 -4.29 -29.04 1.17
C SER A 15 -5.42 -28.11 0.70
N ALA A 16 -5.37 -27.70 -0.57
CA ALA A 16 -6.45 -26.97 -1.24
C ALA A 16 -7.76 -27.78 -1.34
N ALA A 17 -7.73 -29.10 -1.12
CA ALA A 17 -8.93 -29.93 -1.05
C ALA A 17 -9.74 -29.67 0.24
N ASP A 18 -9.15 -29.03 1.25
CA ASP A 18 -9.80 -28.69 2.51
C ASP A 18 -10.62 -27.37 2.41
N LEU A 19 -10.66 -26.74 1.23
CA LEU A 19 -11.30 -25.44 1.01
C LEU A 19 -12.81 -25.56 0.85
N GLN A 20 -13.54 -24.85 1.71
CA GLN A 20 -14.99 -24.74 1.60
C GLN A 20 -15.37 -23.91 0.36
N PRO A 21 -16.47 -24.29 -0.35
CA PRO A 21 -17.02 -23.49 -1.43
C PRO A 21 -17.29 -22.04 -1.00
N GLY A 22 -16.93 -21.07 -1.84
CA GLY A 22 -17.17 -19.65 -1.59
C GLY A 22 -16.14 -18.95 -0.69
N ARG A 23 -15.01 -19.59 -0.37
CA ARG A 23 -13.89 -18.97 0.35
C ARG A 23 -12.65 -18.83 -0.52
N THR A 24 -11.89 -17.76 -0.30
CA THR A 24 -10.64 -17.49 -1.02
C THR A 24 -9.45 -17.65 -0.07
N VAL A 25 -8.43 -18.39 -0.50
CA VAL A 25 -7.18 -18.55 0.25
C VAL A 25 -6.27 -17.36 -0.04
N LEU A 26 -5.76 -16.75 1.02
CA LEU A 26 -4.68 -15.77 0.90
C LEU A 26 -3.37 -16.39 1.34
N THR A 27 -2.37 -16.27 0.48
CA THR A 27 -1.04 -16.79 0.73
C THR A 27 -0.04 -15.65 0.77
N PRO A 28 0.92 -15.67 1.71
CA PRO A 28 1.91 -14.60 1.80
C PRO A 28 2.96 -14.68 0.69
N SER A 29 3.02 -15.81 -0.05
CA SER A 29 3.96 -15.97 -1.16
C SER A 29 3.53 -17.08 -2.13
N PRO A 30 4.04 -17.07 -3.37
CA PRO A 30 3.84 -18.16 -4.32
C PRO A 30 4.38 -19.52 -3.85
N ARG A 31 5.34 -19.54 -2.91
CA ARG A 31 5.84 -20.78 -2.30
C ARG A 31 4.81 -21.38 -1.35
N ALA A 32 4.16 -20.54 -0.54
CA ALA A 32 3.08 -20.97 0.34
C ALA A 32 1.86 -21.47 -0.44
N ALA A 33 1.49 -20.79 -1.54
CA ALA A 33 0.44 -21.25 -2.45
C ALA A 33 0.73 -22.64 -3.02
N ARG A 34 1.94 -22.85 -3.54
CA ARG A 34 2.37 -24.16 -4.05
C ARG A 34 2.35 -25.26 -2.99
N ALA A 35 2.82 -24.97 -1.78
CA ALA A 35 2.79 -25.93 -0.67
C ALA A 35 1.36 -26.35 -0.31
N LEU A 36 0.38 -25.47 -0.49
CA LEU A 36 -1.04 -25.73 -0.27
C LEU A 36 -1.76 -26.31 -1.50
N GLY A 37 -1.12 -26.38 -2.67
CA GLY A 37 -1.79 -26.73 -3.93
C GLY A 37 -2.86 -25.71 -4.36
N ALA A 38 -2.78 -24.47 -3.86
CA ALA A 38 -3.72 -23.40 -4.14
C ALA A 38 -3.15 -22.43 -5.20
N PRO A 39 -4.01 -21.72 -5.97
CA PRO A 39 -3.55 -20.63 -6.83
C PRO A 39 -2.93 -19.51 -5.98
N PRO A 40 -1.81 -18.89 -6.43
CA PRO A 40 -1.20 -17.80 -5.69
C PRO A 40 -2.11 -16.57 -5.71
N HIS A 41 -2.57 -16.17 -4.52
CA HIS A 41 -3.32 -14.95 -4.31
C HIS A 41 -2.86 -14.32 -3.01
N THR A 42 -2.38 -13.08 -3.05
CA THR A 42 -1.84 -12.37 -1.88
C THR A 42 -2.80 -11.30 -1.36
N LEU A 43 -2.54 -10.80 -0.15
CA LEU A 43 -3.26 -9.62 0.36
C LEU A 43 -3.09 -8.40 -0.54
N GLU A 44 -1.92 -8.26 -1.17
CA GLU A 44 -1.66 -7.15 -2.10
C GLU A 44 -2.48 -7.30 -3.38
N ASP A 45 -2.60 -8.51 -3.92
CA ASP A 45 -3.45 -8.79 -5.10
C ASP A 45 -4.91 -8.43 -4.81
N GLN A 46 -5.40 -8.80 -3.62
CA GLN A 46 -6.73 -8.46 -3.15
C GLN A 46 -6.94 -6.93 -3.02
N ALA A 47 -5.94 -6.23 -2.49
CA ALA A 47 -5.99 -4.78 -2.37
C ALA A 47 -6.02 -4.10 -3.74
N ARG A 48 -5.18 -4.55 -4.69
CA ARG A 48 -5.19 -4.05 -6.07
C ARG A 48 -6.54 -4.28 -6.74
N GLN A 49 -7.15 -5.46 -6.57
CA GLN A 49 -8.47 -5.73 -7.11
C GLN A 49 -9.53 -4.77 -6.53
N THR A 50 -9.45 -4.48 -5.24
CA THR A 50 -10.34 -3.51 -4.57
C THR A 50 -10.18 -2.10 -5.17
N LEU A 51 -8.93 -1.66 -5.38
CA LEU A 51 -8.63 -0.36 -6.00
C LEU A 51 -9.14 -0.30 -7.44
N SER A 52 -8.85 -1.32 -8.25
CA SER A 52 -9.27 -1.38 -9.66
C SER A 52 -10.79 -1.42 -9.82
N ALA A 53 -11.52 -2.09 -8.92
CA ALA A 53 -12.98 -2.06 -8.90
C ALA A 53 -13.57 -0.66 -8.64
N ARG A 54 -12.76 0.28 -8.15
CA ARG A 54 -13.11 1.70 -7.97
C ARG A 54 -12.46 2.62 -9.02
N GLY A 55 -11.88 2.05 -10.08
CA GLY A 55 -11.21 2.82 -11.14
C GLY A 55 -9.84 3.36 -10.76
N LEU A 56 -9.24 2.90 -9.66
CA LEU A 56 -7.92 3.33 -9.22
C LEU A 56 -6.83 2.37 -9.69
N GLY A 57 -5.75 2.93 -10.23
CA GLY A 57 -4.53 2.21 -10.58
C GLY A 57 -3.45 2.33 -9.52
N VAL A 58 -2.37 1.56 -9.69
CA VAL A 58 -1.15 1.72 -8.88
C VAL A 58 -0.09 2.40 -9.73
N ALA A 59 0.53 3.46 -9.20
CA ALA A 59 1.48 4.27 -9.91
C ALA A 59 2.73 3.45 -10.31
N PRO A 60 3.14 3.46 -11.59
CA PRO A 60 4.42 2.90 -11.99
C PRO A 60 5.59 3.63 -11.30
N PRO A 61 6.70 2.96 -10.96
CA PRO A 61 7.79 3.57 -10.17
C PRO A 61 8.33 4.89 -10.75
N LEU A 62 8.49 4.97 -12.08
CA LEU A 62 8.97 6.19 -12.74
C LEU A 62 7.97 7.35 -12.61
N LEU A 63 6.68 7.05 -12.68
CA LEU A 63 5.63 8.06 -12.53
C LEU A 63 5.53 8.52 -11.08
N ALA A 64 5.57 7.58 -10.13
CA ALA A 64 5.62 7.88 -8.70
C ALA A 64 6.79 8.82 -8.36
N GLN A 65 7.99 8.53 -8.88
CA GLN A 65 9.17 9.39 -8.70
C GLN A 65 8.95 10.79 -9.28
N ARG A 66 8.39 10.91 -10.48
CA ARG A 66 8.11 12.21 -11.12
C ARG A 66 7.08 13.03 -10.34
N GLN A 67 6.04 12.39 -9.80
CA GLN A 67 5.04 13.08 -9.01
C GLN A 67 5.58 13.49 -7.64
N LEU A 68 6.48 12.71 -7.04
CA LEU A 68 7.18 13.11 -5.82
C LEU A 68 8.07 14.34 -6.06
N GLU A 69 8.85 14.33 -7.14
CA GLU A 69 9.66 15.47 -7.53
C GLU A 69 8.80 16.73 -7.75
N ALA A 70 7.66 16.58 -8.43
CA ALA A 70 6.73 17.69 -8.66
C ALA A 70 6.13 18.21 -7.34
N ALA A 71 5.71 17.33 -6.43
CA ALA A 71 5.20 17.72 -5.11
C ALA A 71 6.26 18.48 -4.30
N LEU A 72 7.51 18.01 -4.30
CA LEU A 72 8.62 18.68 -3.63
C LEU A 72 8.89 20.08 -4.21
N ARG A 73 8.88 20.22 -5.54
CA ARG A 73 9.04 21.51 -6.22
C ARG A 73 7.92 22.49 -5.89
N GLU A 74 6.70 21.97 -5.73
CA GLU A 74 5.51 22.76 -5.46
C GLU A 74 5.50 23.33 -4.03
N VAL A 75 5.91 22.52 -3.05
CA VAL A 75 5.71 22.88 -1.63
C VAL A 75 6.98 23.31 -0.89
N LEU A 76 8.16 23.02 -1.42
CA LEU A 76 9.43 23.40 -0.81
C LEU A 76 10.26 24.28 -1.76
N GLU A 77 10.86 25.34 -1.22
CA GLU A 77 11.86 26.13 -1.93
C GLU A 77 13.22 25.41 -1.89
N ILE A 78 13.47 24.54 -2.87
CA ILE A 78 14.68 23.72 -2.95
C ILE A 78 15.33 23.81 -4.33
N THR A 79 16.67 23.81 -4.35
CA THR A 79 17.46 23.96 -5.58
C THR A 79 17.55 22.67 -6.41
N ASP A 80 17.49 21.49 -5.77
CA ASP A 80 17.49 20.19 -6.44
C ASP A 80 16.31 19.31 -6.00
N PRO A 81 15.12 19.50 -6.60
CA PRO A 81 13.96 18.66 -6.33
C PRO A 81 14.18 17.18 -6.67
N ALA A 82 14.95 16.88 -7.73
CA ALA A 82 15.15 15.52 -8.20
C ALA A 82 16.05 14.71 -7.23
N GLY A 83 17.15 15.30 -6.76
CA GLY A 83 18.00 14.70 -5.74
C GLY A 83 17.29 14.58 -4.40
N THR A 84 16.52 15.61 -4.01
CA THR A 84 15.71 15.58 -2.78
C THR A 84 14.66 14.48 -2.84
N ALA A 85 13.98 14.30 -3.97
CA ALA A 85 13.00 13.23 -4.17
C ALA A 85 13.65 11.85 -3.99
N ARG A 86 14.84 11.62 -4.56
CA ARG A 86 15.57 10.35 -4.37
C ARG A 86 15.95 10.12 -2.91
N ALA A 87 16.38 11.16 -2.21
CA ALA A 87 16.74 11.07 -0.80
C ALA A 87 15.53 10.81 0.11
N TRP A 88 14.36 11.38 -0.21
CA TRP A 88 13.15 11.25 0.61
C TRP A 88 12.29 10.05 0.27
N ALA A 89 12.43 9.48 -0.93
CA ALA A 89 11.61 8.35 -1.39
C ALA A 89 11.57 7.17 -0.40
N PRO A 90 12.67 6.72 0.23
CA PRO A 90 12.61 5.65 1.23
C PRO A 90 11.75 6.04 2.44
N THR A 91 11.91 7.26 2.96
CA THR A 91 11.16 7.71 4.13
C THR A 91 9.67 7.87 3.82
N LEU A 92 9.31 8.46 2.68
CA LEU A 92 7.90 8.59 2.29
C LEU A 92 7.26 7.22 2.04
N ARG A 93 8.01 6.27 1.47
CA ARG A 93 7.56 4.88 1.30
C ARG A 93 7.19 4.25 2.64
N GLU A 94 8.03 4.40 3.66
CA GLU A 94 7.74 3.89 5.00
C GLU A 94 6.52 4.58 5.63
N LEU A 95 6.36 5.89 5.46
CA LEU A 95 5.18 6.62 5.95
C LEU A 95 3.89 6.13 5.28
N LEU A 96 3.92 5.89 3.96
CA LEU A 96 2.80 5.34 3.19
C LEU A 96 2.48 3.91 3.60
N TRP A 97 3.51 3.08 3.77
CA TRP A 97 3.37 1.68 4.16
C TRP A 97 2.82 1.50 5.57
N THR A 98 3.23 2.37 6.50
CA THR A 98 2.72 2.38 7.88
C THR A 98 1.34 3.03 7.99
N GLY A 99 0.86 3.70 6.94
CA GLY A 99 -0.45 4.34 6.92
C GLY A 99 -0.52 5.61 7.78
N VAL A 100 0.64 6.23 8.06
CA VAL A 100 0.71 7.45 8.85
C VAL A 100 -0.03 8.58 8.13
N SER A 101 -0.88 9.29 8.86
CA SER A 101 -1.64 10.41 8.32
C SER A 101 -0.74 11.62 8.07
N ALA A 102 -0.81 12.21 6.87
CA ALA A 102 -0.17 13.47 6.55
C ALA A 102 -0.58 14.59 7.54
N GLU A 103 -1.86 14.61 7.96
CA GLU A 103 -2.35 15.56 8.96
C GLU A 103 -1.68 15.41 10.32
N ALA A 104 -1.39 14.18 10.74
CA ALA A 104 -0.68 13.94 11.99
C ALA A 104 0.76 14.47 11.91
N LEU A 105 1.43 14.27 10.76
CA LEU A 105 2.77 14.79 10.51
C LEU A 105 2.81 16.32 10.48
N LYS A 106 1.84 16.97 9.82
CA LYS A 106 1.71 18.44 9.77
C LYS A 106 1.54 19.07 11.16
N LYS A 107 0.96 18.35 12.13
CA LYS A 107 0.78 18.81 13.52
C LYS A 107 1.99 18.53 14.43
N SER A 108 3.03 17.87 13.94
CA SER A 108 4.22 17.56 14.73
C SER A 108 4.97 18.81 15.18
N HIS A 109 5.57 18.76 16.36
CA HIS A 109 6.47 19.83 16.84
C HIS A 109 7.80 19.87 16.09
N LEU A 110 8.20 18.75 15.46
CA LEU A 110 9.43 18.64 14.67
C LEU A 110 9.22 19.24 13.28
N SER A 111 10.03 20.23 12.91
CA SER A 111 9.96 20.90 11.60
C SER A 111 10.00 19.90 10.43
N ARG A 112 10.94 18.95 10.50
CA ARG A 112 11.12 17.93 9.47
C ARG A 112 9.88 17.05 9.26
N ALA A 113 9.21 16.68 10.35
CA ALA A 113 7.98 15.90 10.26
C ALA A 113 6.85 16.70 9.62
N ARG A 114 6.75 18.01 9.92
CA ARG A 114 5.77 18.88 9.25
C ARG A 114 6.01 18.99 7.75
N GLU A 115 7.26 19.21 7.34
CA GLU A 115 7.62 19.23 5.91
C GLU A 115 7.25 17.92 5.21
N GLN A 116 7.55 16.78 5.84
CA GLN A 116 7.14 15.47 5.33
C GLN A 116 5.63 15.33 5.21
N GLY A 117 4.86 15.86 6.16
CA GLY A 117 3.39 15.88 6.09
C GLY A 117 2.87 16.69 4.91
N VAL A 118 3.43 17.89 4.68
CA VAL A 118 3.05 18.75 3.54
C VAL A 118 3.40 18.09 2.20
N VAL A 119 4.62 17.56 2.07
CA VAL A 119 5.05 16.85 0.86
C VAL A 119 4.22 15.59 0.61
N LEU A 120 3.93 14.82 1.66
CA LEU A 120 3.12 13.60 1.55
C LEU A 120 1.71 13.90 1.06
N GLU A 121 1.07 14.93 1.60
CA GLU A 121 -0.26 15.37 1.17
C GLU A 121 -0.27 15.83 -0.29
N ALA A 122 0.67 16.71 -0.68
CA ALA A 122 0.79 17.16 -2.07
C ALA A 122 1.04 15.99 -3.02
N TYR A 123 1.94 15.09 -2.66
CA TYR A 123 2.25 13.90 -3.45
C TYR A 123 1.03 12.97 -3.63
N GLN A 124 0.30 12.68 -2.56
CA GLN A 124 -0.91 11.86 -2.62
C GLN A 124 -2.00 12.53 -3.46
N GLY A 125 -2.20 13.84 -3.31
CA GLY A 125 -3.13 14.61 -4.13
C GLY A 125 -2.83 14.51 -5.62
N ARG A 126 -1.57 14.67 -6.02
CA ARG A 126 -1.13 14.54 -7.41
C ARG A 126 -1.37 13.15 -7.99
N LEU A 127 -1.16 12.09 -7.21
CA LEU A 127 -1.49 10.73 -7.65
C LEU A 127 -3.00 10.54 -7.77
N GLN A 128 -3.77 11.07 -6.82
CA GLN A 128 -5.22 10.98 -6.83
C GLN A 128 -5.85 11.67 -8.06
N GLU A 129 -5.33 12.83 -8.47
CA GLU A 129 -5.73 13.52 -9.70
C GLU A 129 -5.55 12.66 -10.96
N LEU A 130 -4.56 11.76 -10.95
CA LEU A 130 -4.29 10.82 -12.03
C LEU A 130 -5.08 9.50 -11.89
N GLY A 131 -5.90 9.35 -10.84
CA GLY A 131 -6.58 8.10 -10.52
C GLY A 131 -5.62 7.00 -10.06
N LEU A 132 -4.51 7.37 -9.43
CA LEU A 132 -3.44 6.46 -9.03
C LEU A 132 -3.20 6.46 -7.52
N VAL A 133 -2.63 5.36 -7.05
CA VAL A 133 -2.18 5.15 -5.67
C VAL A 133 -0.71 4.74 -5.68
N ASP A 134 0.09 5.21 -4.72
CA ASP A 134 1.47 4.74 -4.58
C ASP A 134 1.51 3.27 -4.16
N GLN A 135 2.51 2.54 -4.67
CA GLN A 135 2.73 1.13 -4.37
C GLN A 135 2.74 0.81 -2.87
N ALA A 136 3.34 1.65 -2.04
CA ALA A 136 3.42 1.42 -0.60
C ALA A 136 2.10 1.67 0.13
N ALA A 137 1.20 2.46 -0.46
CA ALA A 137 -0.09 2.80 0.13
C ALA A 137 -1.21 1.83 -0.23
N VAL A 138 -0.98 0.89 -1.16
CA VAL A 138 -2.00 0.00 -1.74
C VAL A 138 -2.90 -0.66 -0.69
N LEU A 139 -2.32 -1.23 0.37
CA LEU A 139 -3.09 -1.90 1.43
C LEU A 139 -3.97 -0.92 2.20
N TRP A 140 -3.42 0.23 2.60
CA TRP A 140 -4.15 1.23 3.38
C TRP A 140 -5.23 1.95 2.58
N GLU A 141 -4.97 2.24 1.30
CA GLU A 141 -5.99 2.80 0.42
C GLU A 141 -7.12 1.81 0.17
N ALA A 142 -6.79 0.52 -0.05
CA ALA A 142 -7.82 -0.50 -0.21
C ALA A 142 -8.71 -0.59 1.03
N VAL A 143 -8.14 -0.51 2.24
CA VAL A 143 -8.91 -0.47 3.51
C VAL A 143 -9.80 0.78 3.60
N ARG A 144 -9.29 1.96 3.21
CA ARG A 144 -10.05 3.23 3.22
C ARG A 144 -11.30 3.19 2.34
N LEU A 145 -11.29 2.42 1.26
CA LEU A 145 -12.45 2.24 0.38
C LEU A 145 -13.56 1.36 0.99
N ASN A 146 -13.38 0.91 2.24
CA ASN A 146 -14.29 0.06 2.99
C ASN A 146 -14.71 -1.18 2.17
N PRO A 147 -13.74 -2.07 1.87
CA PRO A 147 -14.00 -3.22 1.02
C PRO A 147 -15.06 -4.10 1.66
N ARG A 148 -15.91 -4.70 0.82
CA ARG A 148 -16.87 -5.69 1.32
C ARG A 148 -16.10 -6.80 2.04
N ARG A 149 -16.54 -7.15 3.24
CA ARG A 149 -15.96 -8.27 3.99
C ARG A 149 -16.09 -9.54 3.15
N GLN A 150 -14.98 -10.25 2.99
CA GLN A 150 -14.92 -11.53 2.31
C GLN A 150 -14.58 -12.63 3.30
N ALA A 151 -15.15 -13.82 3.11
CA ALA A 151 -14.79 -14.98 3.91
C ALA A 151 -13.42 -15.51 3.44
N LEU A 152 -12.38 -15.21 4.21
CA LEU A 152 -11.01 -15.64 3.94
C LEU A 152 -10.69 -16.94 4.68
N LEU A 153 -9.77 -17.71 4.11
CA LEU A 153 -9.18 -18.93 4.67
C LEU A 153 -7.66 -18.83 4.75
#